data_AF-U2P256-F1
#
_entry.id   AF-U2P256-F1
#
_cell.length_a   1.000
_cell.length_b   1.000
_cell.length_c   1.000
_cell.angle_alpha   90.00
_cell.angle_beta   90.00
_cell.angle_gamma   90.00
#
_symmetry.space_group_name_H-M   'P 1'
#
loop_
_entity.id
_entity.type
_entity.pdbx_description
1 polymer ?
#
loop_
_entity_poly.entity_id
_entity_poly.type
_entity_poly.pdbx_seq_one_letter_code
_entity_poly.pdbx_strand_id
1 'polypeptide(L)'
;MATDPLLHTQPDSALKLLDQLQSVGQMSEAGVMHYTWNHAMAHQLLGMSLEEDSLIPNAVDYYRRNNDTAKLLDSYLLKASYLRWTGKDAEALRELEDGIRAARQKHDDAKWIALVGQKIDILYRNNDFKNTVKTIRDALAQRSSIDKAVRGELLYVLAVSLSLLNDSQADHYFEESIRLARLSQQEDIAAERMRNYSAALAEKGEYGKSNTLLQQLCKLDTRYNRASAIRASMANNYINLRQLDSARLCLEAAEKNERELDAQGKGNLNRRANIEQLRNIINFSDGRKVSSLRFNRYCDSVTAAMRDKENTSMRRLEMRNRLQAANYSLHQAKLHLALTIIALLFLLFGGGIAAYWLYRRKYLRLAEAEESIETLKQMLREAQTAKHEEDGMPSDMADTNHENAFFKKILLQQMGIIRLVAGTPTNQNQALLKRISAIGGGEIPAEDLIVWTDLYPIIDQLYHRFHSRLTTNFGDILTEKETQICCLLCAGFSTKEIGVITQQTNATIYVRKTTIRKKLGMAEGQDIVEFVNSI
;
A
#
# COMPACT_ATOMS: atom_id res chain seq x y z
N MET A 1 -18.15 -8.93 6.51
CA MET A 1 -19.13 -9.40 7.53
C MET A 1 -19.65 -8.30 8.46
N ALA A 2 -18.85 -7.30 8.86
CA ALA A 2 -19.29 -6.27 9.83
C ALA A 2 -20.28 -5.21 9.28
N THR A 3 -20.41 -5.05 7.96
CA THR A 3 -21.20 -3.96 7.35
C THR A 3 -22.63 -4.35 6.96
N ASP A 4 -22.92 -5.64 6.69
CA ASP A 4 -24.25 -6.11 6.27
C ASP A 4 -25.38 -5.71 7.23
N PRO A 5 -25.23 -5.82 8.58
CA PRO A 5 -26.29 -5.42 9.51
C PRO A 5 -26.53 -3.89 9.53
N LEU A 6 -25.51 -3.11 9.17
CA LEU A 6 -25.56 -1.65 9.19
C LEU A 6 -26.20 -1.08 7.91
N LEU A 7 -26.19 -1.80 6.78
CA LEU A 7 -26.68 -1.27 5.51
C LEU A 7 -28.12 -0.74 5.60
N HIS A 8 -29.03 -1.50 6.22
CA HIS A 8 -30.44 -1.12 6.27
C HIS A 8 -30.81 -0.25 7.47
N THR A 9 -29.92 -0.10 8.46
CA THR A 9 -30.19 0.66 9.70
C THR A 9 -29.42 1.97 9.76
N GLN A 10 -28.18 1.99 9.27
CA GLN A 10 -27.23 3.11 9.27
C GLN A 10 -26.32 3.05 8.03
N PRO A 11 -26.87 3.28 6.82
CA PRO A 11 -26.12 3.16 5.56
C PRO A 11 -24.93 4.13 5.47
N ASP A 12 -25.02 5.28 6.12
CA ASP A 12 -23.94 6.27 6.23
C ASP A 12 -22.74 5.74 7.05
N SER A 13 -23.02 5.11 8.18
CA SER A 13 -22.01 4.44 9.01
C SER A 13 -21.39 3.25 8.29
N ALA A 14 -22.21 2.46 7.58
CA ALA A 14 -21.73 1.36 6.75
C ALA A 14 -20.78 1.86 5.65
N LEU A 15 -21.15 2.91 4.93
CA LEU A 15 -20.32 3.53 3.89
C LEU A 15 -19.00 4.04 4.47
N LYS A 16 -19.03 4.73 5.60
CA LYS A 16 -17.81 5.23 6.27
C LYS A 16 -16.85 4.10 6.65
N LEU A 17 -17.37 2.96 7.11
CA LEU A 17 -16.53 1.79 7.41
C LEU A 17 -15.93 1.19 6.14
N LEU A 18 -16.71 1.11 5.06
CA LEU A 18 -16.23 0.62 3.77
C LEU A 18 -15.13 1.53 3.20
N ASP A 19 -15.29 2.85 3.27
CA ASP A 19 -14.30 3.83 2.79
C ASP A 19 -12.99 3.80 3.61
N GLN A 20 -13.01 3.27 4.83
CA GLN A 20 -11.83 3.10 5.67
C GLN A 20 -11.03 1.82 5.36
N LEU A 21 -11.59 0.89 4.60
CA LEU A 21 -10.91 -0.36 4.23
C LEU A 21 -9.76 -0.05 3.27
N GLN A 22 -8.54 -0.20 3.78
CA GLN A 22 -7.34 -0.18 2.94
C GLN A 22 -7.17 -1.52 2.23
N SER A 23 -6.58 -1.50 1.03
CA SER A 23 -6.20 -2.69 0.27
C SER A 23 -7.35 -3.58 -0.23
N VAL A 24 -8.47 -3.00 -0.67
CA VAL A 24 -9.57 -3.75 -1.32
C VAL A 24 -9.06 -4.63 -2.47
N GLY A 25 -8.07 -4.16 -3.25
CA GLY A 25 -7.44 -4.91 -4.34
C GLY A 25 -6.60 -6.13 -3.92
N GLN A 26 -6.34 -6.32 -2.62
CA GLN A 26 -5.63 -7.49 -2.07
C GLN A 26 -6.60 -8.53 -1.49
N MET A 27 -7.90 -8.26 -1.48
CA MET A 27 -8.92 -9.20 -0.99
C MET A 27 -9.10 -10.35 -1.98
N SER A 28 -9.64 -11.48 -1.49
CA SER A 28 -10.12 -12.54 -2.37
C SER A 28 -11.25 -12.02 -3.26
N GLU A 29 -11.52 -12.69 -4.38
CA GLU A 29 -12.64 -12.35 -5.29
C GLU A 29 -13.96 -12.20 -4.50
N ALA A 30 -14.26 -13.14 -3.61
CA ALA A 30 -15.43 -13.07 -2.72
C ALA A 30 -15.45 -11.80 -1.85
N GLY A 31 -14.29 -11.37 -1.35
CA GLY A 31 -14.13 -10.15 -0.57
C GLY A 31 -14.36 -8.89 -1.41
N VAL A 32 -13.82 -8.84 -2.63
CA VAL A 32 -14.02 -7.71 -3.56
C VAL A 32 -15.49 -7.60 -3.98
N MET A 33 -16.15 -8.71 -4.29
CA MET A 33 -17.58 -8.73 -4.65
C MET A 33 -18.46 -8.31 -3.48
N HIS A 34 -18.14 -8.75 -2.26
CA HIS A 34 -18.83 -8.33 -1.03
C HIS A 34 -18.68 -6.84 -0.75
N TYR A 35 -17.45 -6.33 -0.83
CA TYR A 35 -17.17 -4.90 -0.70
C TYR A 35 -17.96 -4.08 -1.73
N THR A 36 -17.85 -4.44 -3.00
CA THR A 36 -18.49 -3.73 -4.12
C THR A 36 -20.00 -3.70 -3.94
N TRP A 37 -20.61 -4.84 -3.59
CA TRP A 37 -22.05 -4.93 -3.40
C TRP A 37 -22.53 -4.08 -2.22
N ASN A 38 -21.85 -4.17 -1.07
CA ASN A 38 -22.24 -3.41 0.13
C ASN A 38 -22.04 -1.91 -0.07
N HIS A 39 -20.96 -1.50 -0.76
CA HIS A 39 -20.68 -0.10 -1.07
C HIS A 39 -21.74 0.50 -1.99
N ALA A 40 -22.05 -0.22 -3.07
CA ALA A 40 -23.10 0.17 -4.00
C ALA A 40 -24.50 0.18 -3.35
N MET A 41 -24.80 -0.78 -2.47
CA MET A 41 -26.06 -0.80 -1.72
C MET A 41 -26.17 0.42 -0.79
N ALA A 42 -25.08 0.79 -0.10
CA ALA A 42 -25.05 1.99 0.74
C ALA A 42 -25.29 3.26 -0.09
N HIS A 43 -24.62 3.39 -1.25
CA HIS A 43 -24.86 4.48 -2.19
C HIS A 43 -26.32 4.53 -2.66
N GLN A 44 -26.91 3.39 -3.02
CA GLN A 44 -28.30 3.32 -3.44
C GLN A 44 -29.25 3.80 -2.33
N LEU A 45 -29.06 3.33 -1.09
CA LEU A 45 -29.90 3.70 0.06
C LEU A 45 -29.76 5.18 0.44
N LEU A 46 -28.60 5.78 0.17
CA LEU A 46 -28.34 7.21 0.37
C LEU A 46 -28.74 8.10 -0.82
N GLY A 47 -29.25 7.51 -1.90
CA GLY A 47 -29.63 8.24 -3.12
C GLY A 47 -28.43 8.81 -3.90
N MET A 48 -27.25 8.23 -3.72
CA MET A 48 -26.02 8.62 -4.42
C MET A 48 -25.94 7.99 -5.82
N SER A 49 -25.11 8.59 -6.68
CA SER A 49 -24.85 8.04 -8.02
C SER A 49 -24.08 6.73 -7.94
N LEU A 50 -24.43 5.79 -8.82
CA LEU A 50 -23.73 4.50 -9.00
C LEU A 50 -22.93 4.46 -10.30
N GLU A 51 -22.83 5.57 -11.02
CA GLU A 51 -22.27 5.62 -12.38
C GLU A 51 -20.78 5.23 -12.44
N GLU A 52 -20.01 5.59 -11.41
CA GLU A 52 -18.56 5.37 -11.37
C GLU A 52 -18.18 3.91 -10.99
N ASP A 53 -19.12 3.15 -10.44
CA ASP A 53 -18.86 1.82 -9.86
C ASP A 53 -19.02 0.70 -10.91
N SER A 54 -18.04 0.59 -11.81
CA SER A 54 -18.04 -0.38 -12.92
C SER A 54 -18.10 -1.86 -12.53
N LEU A 55 -17.80 -2.21 -11.28
CA LEU A 55 -17.82 -3.60 -10.79
C LEU A 55 -19.19 -4.06 -10.27
N ILE A 56 -20.20 -3.18 -10.19
CA ILE A 56 -21.54 -3.54 -9.69
C ILE A 56 -22.16 -4.73 -10.43
N PRO A 57 -22.15 -4.78 -11.79
CA PRO A 57 -22.70 -5.93 -12.52
C PRO A 57 -22.02 -7.24 -12.12
N ASN A 58 -20.70 -7.23 -11.95
CA ASN A 58 -19.93 -8.41 -11.56
C ASN A 58 -20.30 -8.89 -10.15
N ALA A 59 -20.44 -7.94 -9.20
CA ALA A 59 -20.84 -8.25 -7.83
C ALA A 59 -22.27 -8.82 -7.76
N VAL A 60 -23.19 -8.24 -8.54
CA VAL A 60 -24.57 -8.75 -8.67
C VAL A 60 -24.58 -10.16 -9.26
N ASP A 61 -23.84 -10.41 -10.33
CA ASP A 61 -23.76 -11.72 -10.98
C ASP A 61 -23.13 -12.77 -10.05
N TYR A 62 -22.12 -12.39 -9.26
CA TYR A 62 -21.52 -13.25 -8.24
C TYR A 62 -22.56 -13.75 -7.23
N TYR A 63 -23.34 -12.85 -6.63
CA TYR A 63 -24.36 -13.23 -5.65
C TYR A 63 -25.53 -14.03 -6.25
N ARG A 64 -25.86 -13.78 -7.51
CA ARG A 64 -26.87 -14.56 -8.24
C ARG A 64 -26.41 -15.99 -8.47
N ARG A 65 -25.18 -16.20 -8.95
CA ARG A 65 -24.62 -17.54 -9.21
C ARG A 65 -24.51 -18.37 -7.94
N ASN A 66 -24.16 -17.74 -6.83
CA ASN A 66 -24.04 -18.39 -5.53
C ASN A 66 -25.39 -18.59 -4.81
N ASN A 67 -26.50 -18.16 -5.43
CA ASN A 67 -27.87 -18.28 -4.92
C ASN A 67 -28.03 -17.76 -3.47
N ASP A 68 -27.34 -16.66 -3.15
CA ASP A 68 -27.48 -15.98 -1.86
C ASP A 68 -28.89 -15.38 -1.80
N THR A 69 -29.79 -16.07 -1.11
CA THR A 69 -31.22 -15.72 -1.09
C THR A 69 -31.48 -14.35 -0.45
N ALA A 70 -30.62 -13.90 0.47
CA ALA A 70 -30.75 -12.61 1.11
C ALA A 70 -30.41 -11.47 0.14
N LYS A 71 -29.32 -11.61 -0.61
CA LYS A 71 -28.86 -10.57 -1.56
C LYS A 71 -29.49 -10.66 -2.94
N LEU A 72 -30.13 -11.77 -3.30
CA LEU A 72 -30.63 -11.99 -4.66
C LEU A 72 -31.61 -10.92 -5.12
N LEU A 73 -32.66 -10.65 -4.35
CA LEU A 73 -33.70 -9.68 -4.72
C LEU A 73 -33.17 -8.24 -4.69
N ASP A 74 -32.32 -7.93 -3.72
CA ASP A 74 -31.64 -6.65 -3.63
C ASP A 74 -30.68 -6.42 -4.81
N SER A 75 -30.11 -7.47 -5.35
CA SER A 75 -29.24 -7.37 -6.53
C SER A 75 -30.00 -6.96 -7.79
N TYR A 76 -31.30 -7.28 -7.91
CA TYR A 76 -32.15 -6.74 -8.99
C TYR A 76 -32.37 -5.24 -8.84
N LEU A 77 -32.70 -4.77 -7.62
CA LEU A 77 -32.85 -3.34 -7.32
C LEU A 77 -31.54 -2.58 -7.58
N LEU A 78 -30.41 -3.15 -7.15
CA LEU A 78 -29.10 -2.54 -7.29
C LEU A 78 -28.67 -2.43 -8.75
N LYS A 79 -28.79 -3.51 -9.52
CA LYS A 79 -28.45 -3.51 -10.94
C LYS A 79 -29.37 -2.59 -11.74
N ALA A 80 -30.67 -2.55 -11.45
CA ALA A 80 -31.60 -1.61 -12.07
C ALA A 80 -31.23 -0.15 -11.75
N SER A 81 -30.84 0.13 -10.50
CA SER A 81 -30.37 1.46 -10.08
C SER A 81 -29.11 1.88 -10.83
N TYR A 82 -28.12 0.97 -10.96
CA TYR A 82 -26.90 1.18 -11.73
C TYR A 82 -27.22 1.46 -13.20
N LEU A 83 -28.03 0.61 -13.84
CA LEU A 83 -28.43 0.77 -15.24
C LEU A 83 -29.11 2.13 -15.48
N ARG A 84 -30.02 2.55 -14.58
CA ARG A 84 -30.66 3.88 -14.63
C ARG A 84 -29.64 5.02 -14.55
N TRP A 85 -28.70 4.96 -13.60
CA TRP A 85 -27.66 6.00 -13.48
C TRP A 85 -26.75 6.06 -14.70
N THR A 86 -26.53 4.95 -15.39
CA THR A 86 -25.79 4.89 -16.66
C THR A 86 -26.63 5.19 -17.92
N GLY A 87 -27.89 5.64 -17.75
CA GLY A 87 -28.79 6.00 -18.86
C GLY A 87 -29.41 4.81 -19.63
N LYS A 88 -29.36 3.60 -19.07
CA LYS A 88 -29.84 2.36 -19.71
C LYS A 88 -31.21 1.91 -19.19
N ASP A 89 -32.20 2.79 -19.25
CA ASP A 89 -33.51 2.56 -18.62
C ASP A 89 -34.26 1.34 -19.17
N ALA A 90 -34.17 1.05 -20.46
CA ALA A 90 -34.81 -0.13 -21.05
C ALA A 90 -34.25 -1.44 -20.47
N GLU A 91 -32.93 -1.48 -20.20
CA GLU A 91 -32.30 -2.62 -19.52
C GLU A 91 -32.71 -2.67 -18.05
N ALA A 92 -32.76 -1.52 -17.37
CA ALA A 92 -33.22 -1.43 -15.98
C ALA A 92 -34.66 -1.96 -15.81
N LEU A 93 -35.57 -1.61 -16.74
CA LEU A 93 -36.95 -2.09 -16.71
C LEU A 93 -37.05 -3.62 -16.90
N ARG A 94 -36.25 -4.20 -17.81
CA ARG A 94 -36.18 -5.67 -17.98
C ARG A 94 -35.64 -6.34 -16.71
N GLU A 95 -34.58 -5.78 -16.13
CA GLU A 95 -33.99 -6.27 -14.89
C GLU A 95 -35.00 -6.25 -13.73
N LEU A 96 -35.82 -5.21 -13.63
CA LEU A 96 -36.90 -5.13 -12.63
C LEU A 96 -38.02 -6.12 -12.91
N GLU A 97 -38.39 -6.37 -14.16
CA GLU A 97 -39.37 -7.40 -14.50
C GLU A 97 -38.92 -8.80 -14.07
N ASP A 98 -37.64 -9.11 -14.26
CA ASP A 98 -37.05 -10.36 -13.82
C ASP A 98 -37.05 -10.46 -12.30
N GLY A 99 -36.65 -9.39 -11.61
CA GLY A 99 -36.71 -9.28 -10.16
C GLY A 99 -38.13 -9.44 -9.60
N ILE A 100 -39.13 -8.83 -10.24
CA ILE A 100 -40.54 -8.94 -9.84
C ILE A 100 -41.02 -10.40 -9.93
N ARG A 101 -40.64 -11.12 -11.00
CA ARG A 101 -40.95 -12.56 -11.13
C ARG A 101 -40.26 -13.38 -10.04
N ALA A 102 -39.00 -13.10 -9.76
CA ALA A 102 -38.25 -13.77 -8.70
C ALA A 102 -38.84 -13.51 -7.30
N ALA A 103 -39.22 -12.27 -6.98
CA ALA A 103 -39.84 -11.92 -5.71
C ALA A 103 -41.19 -12.63 -5.51
N ARG A 104 -41.98 -12.77 -6.58
CA ARG A 104 -43.22 -13.57 -6.56
C ARG A 104 -42.97 -15.04 -6.26
N GLN A 105 -41.99 -15.65 -6.94
CA GLN A 105 -41.65 -17.06 -6.71
C GLN A 105 -41.18 -17.31 -5.27
N LYS A 106 -40.56 -16.32 -4.63
CA LYS A 106 -40.11 -16.39 -3.23
C LYS A 106 -41.14 -15.94 -2.22
N HIS A 107 -42.32 -15.49 -2.65
CA HIS A 107 -43.35 -14.92 -1.77
C HIS A 107 -42.83 -13.77 -0.89
N ASP A 108 -41.92 -12.95 -1.42
CA ASP A 108 -41.37 -11.79 -0.72
C ASP A 108 -42.12 -10.51 -1.11
N ASP A 109 -43.11 -10.17 -0.29
CA ASP A 109 -44.00 -9.04 -0.51
C ASP A 109 -43.28 -7.70 -0.44
N ALA A 110 -42.37 -7.56 0.53
CA ALA A 110 -41.64 -6.32 0.76
C ALA A 110 -40.72 -6.00 -0.42
N LYS A 111 -39.94 -6.99 -0.89
CA LYS A 111 -39.07 -6.81 -2.05
C LYS A 111 -39.87 -6.66 -3.34
N TRP A 112 -40.99 -7.37 -3.47
CA TRP A 112 -41.88 -7.19 -4.62
C TRP A 112 -42.41 -5.75 -4.71
N ILE A 113 -42.87 -5.16 -3.59
CA ILE A 113 -43.31 -3.76 -3.54
C ILE A 113 -42.15 -2.82 -3.93
N ALA A 114 -40.95 -3.05 -3.40
CA ALA A 114 -39.78 -2.23 -3.72
C ALA A 114 -39.43 -2.26 -5.22
N LEU A 115 -39.44 -3.44 -5.84
CA LEU A 115 -39.15 -3.62 -7.26
C LEU A 115 -40.23 -2.98 -8.15
N VAL A 116 -41.51 -3.15 -7.81
CA VAL A 116 -42.62 -2.49 -8.51
C VAL A 116 -42.54 -0.97 -8.36
N GLY A 117 -42.23 -0.48 -7.16
CA GLY A 117 -42.05 0.95 -6.89
C GLY A 117 -40.93 1.56 -7.73
N GLN A 118 -39.78 0.89 -7.83
CA GLN A 118 -38.68 1.37 -8.67
C GLN A 118 -39.04 1.33 -10.16
N LYS A 119 -39.79 0.31 -10.61
CA LYS A 119 -40.28 0.24 -11.99
C LYS A 119 -41.20 1.42 -12.30
N ILE A 120 -42.11 1.75 -11.39
CA ILE A 120 -43.01 2.90 -11.49
C ILE A 120 -42.22 4.21 -11.56
N ASP A 121 -41.20 4.40 -10.71
CA ASP A 121 -40.36 5.62 -10.71
C ASP A 121 -39.64 5.81 -12.06
N ILE A 122 -39.06 4.76 -12.63
CA ILE A 122 -38.39 4.84 -13.94
C ILE A 122 -39.39 5.17 -15.05
N LEU A 123 -40.55 4.48 -15.11
CA LEU A 123 -41.58 4.75 -16.12
C LEU A 123 -42.12 6.18 -16.02
N TYR A 124 -42.37 6.65 -14.78
CA TYR A 124 -42.86 8.00 -14.54
C TYR A 124 -41.85 9.08 -14.98
N ARG A 125 -40.56 8.91 -14.65
CA ARG A 125 -39.50 9.85 -15.08
C ARG A 125 -39.34 9.90 -16.61
N ASN A 126 -39.58 8.79 -17.28
CA ASN A 126 -39.55 8.69 -18.74
C ASN A 126 -40.83 9.23 -19.40
N ASN A 127 -41.74 9.82 -18.62
CA ASN A 127 -43.05 10.30 -19.06
C ASN A 127 -43.92 9.19 -19.70
N ASP A 128 -43.64 7.92 -19.41
CA ASP A 128 -44.43 6.79 -19.89
C ASP A 128 -45.63 6.53 -18.96
N PHE A 129 -46.50 7.54 -18.87
CA PHE A 129 -47.65 7.51 -17.96
C PHE A 129 -48.61 6.36 -18.26
N LYS A 130 -48.70 5.92 -19.53
CA LYS A 130 -49.53 4.78 -19.93
C LYS A 130 -49.05 3.48 -19.28
N ASN A 131 -47.75 3.18 -19.37
CA ASN A 131 -47.20 1.97 -18.73
C ASN A 131 -47.13 2.11 -17.21
N THR A 132 -46.97 3.32 -16.66
CA THR A 132 -47.11 3.58 -15.22
C THR A 132 -48.50 3.20 -14.72
N VAL A 133 -49.56 3.70 -15.36
CA VAL A 133 -50.95 3.38 -15.03
C VAL A 133 -51.20 1.87 -15.10
N LYS A 134 -50.74 1.22 -16.17
CA LYS A 134 -50.87 -0.23 -16.34
C LYS A 134 -50.18 -0.99 -15.20
N THR A 135 -48.93 -0.65 -14.91
CA THR A 135 -48.13 -1.30 -13.86
C THR A 135 -48.79 -1.16 -12.48
N ILE A 136 -49.33 0.02 -12.15
CA ILE A 136 -50.01 0.24 -10.88
C ILE A 136 -51.33 -0.53 -10.79
N ARG A 137 -52.14 -0.53 -11.86
CA ARG A 137 -53.39 -1.30 -11.90
C ARG A 137 -53.13 -2.80 -11.73
N ASP A 138 -52.13 -3.33 -12.42
CA ASP A 138 -51.70 -4.72 -12.30
C ASP A 138 -51.24 -5.03 -10.86
N ALA A 139 -50.46 -4.14 -10.25
CA ALA A 139 -50.00 -4.29 -8.87
C ALA A 139 -51.15 -4.30 -7.85
N LEU A 140 -52.12 -3.40 -8.01
CA LEU A 140 -53.31 -3.32 -7.15
C LEU A 140 -54.27 -4.50 -7.32
N ALA A 141 -54.34 -5.09 -8.51
CA ALA A 141 -55.20 -6.24 -8.79
C ALA A 141 -54.63 -7.56 -8.25
N GLN A 142 -53.30 -7.70 -8.23
CA GLN A 142 -52.63 -8.96 -7.90
C GLN A 142 -52.57 -9.29 -6.41
N ARG A 143 -52.76 -8.31 -5.52
CA ARG A 143 -52.70 -8.53 -4.07
C ARG A 143 -53.89 -7.92 -3.35
N SER A 144 -54.63 -8.77 -2.66
CA SER A 144 -55.78 -8.39 -1.84
C SER A 144 -55.38 -7.63 -0.56
N SER A 145 -54.21 -7.94 0.02
CA SER A 145 -53.69 -7.32 1.25
C SER A 145 -52.44 -6.49 0.99
N ILE A 146 -52.62 -5.28 0.44
CA ILE A 146 -51.58 -4.25 0.42
C ILE A 146 -51.81 -3.34 1.62
N ASP A 147 -50.73 -3.00 2.34
CA ASP A 147 -50.78 -2.02 3.42
C ASP A 147 -51.49 -0.72 2.99
N LYS A 148 -52.24 -0.09 3.90
CA LYS A 148 -53.06 1.07 3.58
C LYS A 148 -52.22 2.27 3.11
N ALA A 149 -51.04 2.48 3.69
CA ALA A 149 -50.17 3.57 3.29
C ALA A 149 -49.59 3.32 1.91
N VAL A 150 -49.10 2.10 1.64
CA VAL A 150 -48.59 1.69 0.32
C VAL A 150 -49.69 1.77 -0.75
N ARG A 151 -50.89 1.29 -0.44
CA ARG A 151 -52.05 1.39 -1.34
C ARG A 151 -52.39 2.85 -1.63
N GLY A 152 -52.40 3.69 -0.60
CA GLY A 152 -52.62 5.13 -0.74
C GLY A 152 -51.58 5.79 -1.65
N GLU A 153 -50.33 5.39 -1.56
CA GLU A 153 -49.25 5.90 -2.42
C GLU A 153 -49.40 5.47 -3.87
N LEU A 154 -49.67 4.19 -4.12
CA LEU A 154 -49.92 3.69 -5.47
C LEU A 154 -51.13 4.40 -6.11
N LEU A 155 -52.21 4.60 -5.35
CA LEU A 155 -53.39 5.32 -5.84
C LEU A 155 -53.11 6.78 -6.13
N TYR A 156 -52.26 7.43 -5.35
CA TYR A 156 -51.84 8.79 -5.60
C TYR A 156 -51.03 8.90 -6.91
N VAL A 157 -50.01 8.06 -7.11
CA VAL A 157 -49.22 8.05 -8.36
C VAL A 157 -50.09 7.68 -9.57
N LEU A 158 -51.06 6.77 -9.38
CA LEU A 158 -52.07 6.46 -10.40
C LEU A 158 -52.90 7.68 -10.76
N ALA A 159 -53.41 8.42 -9.76
CA ALA A 159 -54.22 9.62 -9.97
C ALA A 159 -53.44 10.71 -10.72
N VAL A 160 -52.18 10.96 -10.35
CA VAL A 160 -51.30 11.92 -11.03
C VAL A 160 -51.06 11.49 -12.49
N SER A 161 -50.73 10.21 -12.71
CA SER A 161 -50.47 9.68 -14.06
C SER A 161 -51.72 9.74 -14.95
N LEU A 162 -52.90 9.44 -14.40
CA LEU A 162 -54.18 9.58 -15.09
C LEU A 162 -54.51 11.05 -15.40
N SER A 163 -54.23 11.97 -14.47
CA SER A 163 -54.42 13.40 -14.69
C SER A 163 -53.56 13.91 -15.85
N LEU A 164 -52.30 13.46 -15.95
CA LEU A 164 -51.39 13.81 -17.06
C LEU A 164 -51.85 13.23 -18.41
N LEU A 165 -52.65 12.16 -18.37
CA LEU A 165 -53.31 11.57 -19.53
C LEU A 165 -54.70 12.17 -19.81
N ASN A 166 -55.14 13.18 -19.05
CA ASN A 166 -56.48 13.77 -19.11
C ASN A 166 -57.61 12.75 -18.91
N ASP A 167 -57.39 11.72 -18.10
CA ASP A 167 -58.40 10.71 -17.77
C ASP A 167 -59.32 11.20 -16.63
N SER A 168 -60.63 11.05 -16.81
CA SER A 168 -61.65 11.49 -15.85
C SER A 168 -61.65 10.70 -14.54
N GLN A 169 -61.08 9.49 -14.53
CA GLN A 169 -60.98 8.65 -13.32
C GLN A 169 -59.95 9.18 -12.31
N ALA A 170 -59.09 10.13 -12.70
CA ALA A 170 -58.05 10.67 -11.81
C ALA A 170 -58.61 11.19 -10.48
N ASP A 171 -59.77 11.84 -10.51
CA ASP A 171 -60.38 12.52 -9.35
C ASP A 171 -60.76 11.53 -8.26
N HIS A 172 -61.40 10.42 -8.64
CA HIS A 172 -61.74 9.32 -7.74
C HIS A 172 -60.49 8.78 -7.01
N TYR A 173 -59.38 8.59 -7.74
CA TYR A 173 -58.16 8.05 -7.15
C TYR A 173 -57.42 9.07 -6.28
N PHE A 174 -57.47 10.36 -6.60
CA PHE A 174 -56.98 11.41 -5.70
C PHE A 174 -57.72 11.38 -4.37
N GLU A 175 -59.06 11.40 -4.41
CA GLU A 175 -59.91 11.39 -3.23
C GLU A 175 -59.67 10.16 -2.35
N GLU A 176 -59.58 8.98 -2.96
CA GLU A 176 -59.28 7.75 -2.26
C GLU A 176 -57.87 7.76 -1.63
N SER A 177 -56.86 8.29 -2.33
CA SER A 177 -55.51 8.41 -1.79
C SER A 177 -55.44 9.36 -0.59
N ILE A 178 -56.20 10.46 -0.61
CA ILE A 178 -56.31 11.43 0.50
C ILE A 178 -57.03 10.78 1.68
N ARG A 179 -58.12 10.04 1.41
CA ARG A 179 -58.85 9.29 2.44
C ARG A 179 -57.95 8.28 3.14
N LEU A 180 -57.17 7.49 2.40
CA LEU A 180 -56.24 6.51 2.97
C LEU A 180 -55.11 7.17 3.78
N ALA A 181 -54.58 8.32 3.35
CA ALA A 181 -53.59 9.07 4.12
C ALA A 181 -54.15 9.52 5.48
N ARG A 182 -55.37 10.09 5.50
CA ARG A 182 -56.05 10.49 6.74
C ARG A 182 -56.35 9.31 7.66
N LEU A 183 -56.85 8.20 7.11
CA LEU A 183 -57.10 6.97 7.87
C LEU A 183 -55.82 6.38 8.47
N SER A 184 -54.67 6.65 7.85
CA SER A 184 -53.34 6.24 8.33
C SER A 184 -52.68 7.29 9.25
N GLN A 185 -53.41 8.35 9.64
CA GLN A 185 -52.93 9.46 10.47
C GLN A 185 -51.74 10.23 9.88
N GLN A 186 -51.63 10.25 8.55
CA GLN A 186 -50.56 10.94 7.81
C GLN A 186 -51.08 12.27 7.24
N GLU A 187 -51.36 13.25 8.11
CA GLU A 187 -51.97 14.53 7.70
C GLU A 187 -51.09 15.35 6.74
N ASP A 188 -49.77 15.31 6.90
CA ASP A 188 -48.85 15.99 5.97
C ASP A 188 -48.93 15.39 4.55
N ILE A 189 -49.02 14.07 4.45
CA ILE A 189 -49.17 13.36 3.17
C ILE A 189 -50.56 13.64 2.58
N ALA A 190 -51.62 13.66 3.40
CA ALA A 190 -52.96 14.04 2.95
C ALA A 190 -52.97 15.47 2.39
N ALA A 191 -52.33 16.42 3.08
CA ALA A 191 -52.18 17.80 2.67
C ALA A 191 -51.42 17.96 1.35
N GLU A 192 -50.30 17.23 1.16
CA GLU A 192 -49.56 17.20 -0.09
C GLU A 192 -50.44 16.71 -1.26
N ARG A 193 -51.15 15.59 -1.05
CA ARG A 193 -52.05 15.01 -2.06
C ARG A 193 -53.21 15.94 -2.40
N MET A 194 -53.79 16.62 -1.40
CA MET A 194 -54.82 17.65 -1.62
C MET A 194 -54.29 18.82 -2.47
N ARG A 195 -53.08 19.29 -2.21
CA ARG A 195 -52.46 20.36 -3.01
C ARG A 195 -52.29 19.90 -4.46
N ASN A 196 -51.80 18.70 -4.70
CA ASN A 196 -51.56 18.22 -6.06
C ASN A 196 -52.89 17.92 -6.79
N TYR A 197 -53.90 17.41 -6.08
CA TYR A 197 -55.26 17.29 -6.63
C TYR A 197 -55.84 18.66 -7.02
N SER A 198 -55.62 19.69 -6.20
CA SER A 198 -56.07 21.05 -6.54
C SER A 198 -55.40 21.59 -7.81
N ALA A 199 -54.14 21.24 -8.06
CA ALA A 199 -53.43 21.59 -9.29
C ALA A 199 -54.03 20.84 -10.48
N ALA A 200 -54.30 19.54 -10.36
CA ALA A 200 -54.97 18.75 -11.38
C ALA A 200 -56.36 19.32 -11.75
N LEU A 201 -57.15 19.75 -10.75
CA LEU A 201 -58.44 20.42 -10.97
C LEU A 201 -58.27 21.76 -11.71
N ALA A 202 -57.24 22.54 -11.38
CA ALA A 202 -56.97 23.81 -12.05
C ALA A 202 -56.59 23.60 -13.53
N GLU A 203 -55.76 22.60 -13.85
CA GLU A 203 -55.40 22.26 -15.23
C GLU A 203 -56.61 21.79 -16.05
N LYS A 204 -57.57 21.11 -15.42
CA LYS A 204 -58.86 20.75 -16.03
C LYS A 204 -59.81 21.95 -16.23
N GLY A 205 -59.44 23.14 -15.75
CA GLY A 205 -60.29 24.34 -15.78
C GLY A 205 -61.32 24.41 -14.64
N GLU A 206 -61.29 23.49 -13.68
CA GLU A 206 -62.18 23.48 -12.53
C GLU A 206 -61.66 24.36 -11.38
N TYR A 207 -61.37 25.63 -11.69
CA TYR A 207 -60.74 26.59 -10.77
C TYR A 207 -61.52 26.79 -9.46
N GLY A 208 -62.86 26.73 -9.53
CA GLY A 208 -63.72 26.82 -8.34
C GLY A 208 -63.49 25.68 -7.36
N LYS A 209 -63.52 24.42 -7.84
CA LYS A 209 -63.27 23.23 -7.00
C LYS A 209 -61.84 23.22 -6.48
N SER A 210 -60.87 23.61 -7.33
CA SER A 210 -59.47 23.79 -6.93
C SER A 210 -59.35 24.77 -5.76
N ASN A 211 -59.96 25.96 -5.85
CA ASN A 211 -59.96 26.95 -4.77
C ASN A 211 -60.67 26.46 -3.50
N THR A 212 -61.78 25.72 -3.62
CA THR A 212 -62.44 25.12 -2.46
C THR A 212 -61.51 24.15 -1.74
N LEU A 213 -60.77 23.32 -2.48
CA LEU A 213 -59.83 22.36 -1.89
C LEU A 213 -58.63 23.07 -1.23
N LEU A 214 -58.07 24.10 -1.87
CA LEU A 214 -57.01 24.94 -1.29
C LEU A 214 -57.48 25.66 -0.03
N GLN A 215 -58.72 26.16 -0.01
CA GLN A 215 -59.30 26.77 1.19
C GLN A 215 -59.49 25.77 2.33
N GLN A 216 -59.89 24.52 2.03
CA GLN A 216 -59.94 23.45 3.04
C GLN A 216 -58.54 23.20 3.61
N LEU A 217 -57.52 23.12 2.75
CA LEU A 217 -56.13 22.97 3.17
C LEU A 217 -55.66 24.11 4.10
N CYS A 218 -55.99 25.36 3.77
CA CYS A 218 -55.71 26.52 4.61
C CYS A 218 -56.40 26.50 5.98
N LYS A 219 -57.54 25.80 6.10
CA LYS A 219 -58.27 25.65 7.37
C LYS A 219 -57.68 24.55 8.27
N LEU A 220 -56.97 23.58 7.70
CA LEU A 220 -56.35 22.49 8.46
C LEU A 220 -55.19 23.00 9.33
N ASP A 221 -54.36 23.90 8.78
CA ASP A 221 -53.22 24.45 9.50
C ASP A 221 -52.86 25.85 8.99
N THR A 222 -52.53 26.73 9.93
CA THR A 222 -52.05 28.10 9.65
C THR A 222 -50.82 28.15 8.74
N ARG A 223 -49.97 27.11 8.72
CA ARG A 223 -48.80 27.03 7.83
C ARG A 223 -49.21 26.99 6.35
N TYR A 224 -50.27 26.25 6.03
CA TYR A 224 -50.80 26.17 4.66
C TYR A 224 -51.44 27.49 4.24
N ASN A 225 -52.14 28.13 5.16
CA ASN A 225 -52.76 29.43 4.95
C ASN A 225 -51.74 30.54 4.60
N ARG A 226 -50.54 30.47 5.16
CA ARG A 226 -49.45 31.43 4.88
C ARG A 226 -48.57 31.01 3.71
N ALA A 227 -48.66 29.76 3.24
CA ALA A 227 -47.75 29.24 2.24
C ALA A 227 -47.87 29.98 0.90
N SER A 228 -46.76 30.58 0.48
CA SER A 228 -46.63 31.32 -0.79
C SER A 228 -47.16 30.52 -1.99
N ALA A 229 -46.82 29.24 -2.10
CA ALA A 229 -47.25 28.38 -3.20
C ALA A 229 -48.78 28.21 -3.26
N ILE A 230 -49.45 28.00 -2.12
CA ILE A 230 -50.92 27.83 -2.06
C ILE A 230 -51.61 29.14 -2.44
N ARG A 231 -51.13 30.26 -1.90
CA ARG A 231 -51.68 31.59 -2.20
C ARG A 231 -51.48 31.97 -3.67
N ALA A 232 -50.33 31.65 -4.27
CA ALA A 232 -50.10 31.86 -5.69
C ALA A 232 -51.02 30.98 -6.56
N SER A 233 -51.24 29.71 -6.21
CA SER A 233 -52.20 28.84 -6.90
C SER A 233 -53.63 29.39 -6.83
N MET A 234 -54.08 29.87 -5.67
CA MET A 234 -55.37 30.54 -5.55
C MET A 234 -55.46 31.80 -6.41
N ALA A 235 -54.40 32.62 -6.44
CA ALA A 235 -54.34 33.81 -7.27
C ALA A 235 -54.48 33.48 -8.77
N ASN A 236 -53.77 32.45 -9.24
CA ASN A 236 -53.87 31.96 -10.62
C ASN A 236 -55.30 31.51 -10.96
N ASN A 237 -55.92 30.73 -10.08
CA ASN A 237 -57.32 30.30 -10.24
C ASN A 237 -58.29 31.49 -10.31
N TYR A 238 -58.11 32.48 -9.43
CA TYR A 238 -58.95 33.69 -9.44
C TYR A 238 -58.76 34.54 -10.71
N ILE A 239 -57.54 34.63 -11.25
CA ILE A 239 -57.28 35.26 -12.56
C ILE A 239 -58.09 34.57 -13.65
N ASN A 240 -58.05 33.23 -13.70
CA ASN A 240 -58.79 32.44 -14.69
C ASN A 240 -60.31 32.57 -14.52
N LEU A 241 -60.79 32.76 -13.29
CA LEU A 241 -62.19 33.08 -12.97
C LEU A 241 -62.57 34.56 -13.22
N ARG A 242 -61.64 35.39 -13.72
CA ARG A 242 -61.80 36.84 -13.92
C ARG A 242 -62.10 37.64 -12.63
N GLN A 243 -61.72 37.10 -11.47
CA GLN A 243 -61.88 37.73 -10.16
C GLN A 243 -60.56 38.39 -9.72
N LEU A 244 -60.21 39.50 -10.38
CA LEU A 244 -58.89 40.15 -10.22
C LEU A 244 -58.62 40.68 -8.80
N ASP A 245 -59.64 41.13 -8.08
CA ASP A 245 -59.49 41.61 -6.70
C ASP A 245 -59.08 40.48 -5.75
N SER A 246 -59.75 39.33 -5.84
CA SER A 246 -59.40 38.13 -5.06
C SER A 246 -58.03 37.59 -5.45
N ALA A 247 -57.69 37.65 -6.74
CA ALA A 247 -56.35 37.28 -7.20
C ALA A 247 -55.26 38.16 -6.59
N ARG A 248 -55.49 39.48 -6.55
CA ARG A 248 -54.54 40.44 -5.99
C ARG A 248 -54.28 40.20 -4.50
N LEU A 249 -55.34 40.02 -3.71
CA LEU A 249 -55.21 39.71 -2.29
C LEU A 249 -54.42 38.42 -2.03
N CYS A 250 -54.68 37.39 -2.83
CA CYS A 250 -53.93 36.14 -2.72
C CYS A 250 -52.47 36.32 -3.14
N LEU A 251 -52.20 37.05 -4.21
CA LEU A 251 -50.85 37.30 -4.70
C LEU A 251 -50.03 38.15 -3.73
N GLU A 252 -50.62 39.16 -3.09
CA GLU A 252 -49.96 39.97 -2.05
C GLU A 252 -49.57 39.13 -0.84
N ALA A 253 -50.46 38.21 -0.42
CA ALA A 253 -50.15 37.25 0.65
C ALA A 253 -49.00 36.31 0.26
N ALA A 254 -48.97 35.85 -1.00
CA ALA A 254 -47.88 35.03 -1.52
C ALA A 254 -46.55 35.79 -1.54
N GLU A 255 -46.56 37.04 -2.04
CA GLU A 255 -45.38 37.91 -2.08
C GLU A 255 -44.81 38.19 -0.69
N LYS A 256 -45.67 38.46 0.29
CA LYS A 256 -45.23 38.72 1.66
C LYS A 256 -44.50 37.51 2.23
N ASN A 257 -45.10 36.32 2.12
CA ASN A 257 -44.50 35.11 2.63
C ASN A 257 -43.20 34.74 1.89
N GLU A 258 -43.14 34.93 0.56
CA GLU A 258 -41.90 34.66 -0.19
C GLU A 258 -40.74 35.55 0.25
N ARG A 259 -41.00 36.85 0.49
CA ARG A 259 -39.97 37.77 1.00
C ARG A 259 -39.45 37.35 2.38
N GLU A 260 -40.32 36.86 3.25
CA GLU A 260 -39.92 36.32 4.57
C GLU A 260 -39.06 35.05 4.42
N LEU A 261 -39.39 34.17 3.47
CA LEU A 261 -38.61 32.96 3.17
C LEU A 261 -37.24 33.31 2.55
N ASP A 262 -37.19 34.28 1.63
CA ASP A 262 -35.94 34.77 1.04
C ASP A 262 -34.99 35.29 2.12
N ALA A 263 -35.49 36.08 3.07
CA ALA A 263 -34.69 36.61 4.18
C ALA A 263 -34.11 35.50 5.09
N GLN A 264 -34.73 34.32 5.10
CA GLN A 264 -34.25 33.13 5.81
C GLN A 264 -33.37 32.21 4.96
N GLY A 265 -33.04 32.60 3.72
CA GLY A 265 -32.31 31.74 2.78
C GLY A 265 -33.14 30.56 2.24
N LYS A 266 -34.47 30.59 2.39
CA LYS A 266 -35.43 29.56 1.94
C LYS A 266 -36.23 29.98 0.70
N GLY A 267 -35.78 31.03 0.03
CA GLY A 267 -36.35 31.51 -1.22
C GLY A 267 -36.37 30.42 -2.30
N ASN A 268 -37.37 30.46 -3.18
CA ASN A 268 -37.48 29.49 -4.27
C ASN A 268 -37.71 30.20 -5.60
N LEU A 269 -36.82 29.93 -6.56
CA LEU A 269 -36.84 30.53 -7.89
C LEU A 269 -38.17 30.31 -8.61
N ASN A 270 -38.76 29.11 -8.51
CA ASN A 270 -40.02 28.80 -9.17
C ASN A 270 -41.19 29.58 -8.55
N ARG A 271 -41.27 29.65 -7.22
CA ARG A 271 -42.30 30.48 -6.55
C ARG A 271 -42.17 31.95 -6.91
N ARG A 272 -40.93 32.46 -6.96
CA ARG A 272 -40.64 33.83 -7.40
C ARG A 272 -41.11 34.06 -8.83
N ALA A 273 -40.76 33.17 -9.75
CA ALA A 273 -41.15 33.26 -11.16
C ALA A 273 -42.67 33.29 -11.33
N ASN A 274 -43.38 32.39 -10.66
CA ASN A 274 -44.84 32.30 -10.69
C ASN A 274 -45.48 33.61 -10.18
N ILE A 275 -45.07 34.10 -9.01
CA ILE A 275 -45.56 35.37 -8.44
C ILE A 275 -45.37 36.53 -9.43
N GLU A 276 -44.18 36.65 -10.03
CA GLU A 276 -43.86 37.73 -10.97
C GLU A 276 -44.70 37.62 -12.25
N GLN A 277 -44.94 36.40 -12.75
CA GLN A 277 -45.81 36.13 -13.89
C GLN A 277 -47.25 36.57 -13.59
N LEU A 278 -47.84 36.11 -12.49
CA LEU A 278 -49.21 36.46 -12.10
C LEU A 278 -49.36 37.97 -11.88
N ARG A 279 -48.36 38.62 -11.28
CA ARG A 279 -48.38 40.09 -11.09
C ARG A 279 -48.39 40.82 -12.42
N ASN A 280 -47.60 40.37 -13.40
CA ASN A 280 -47.57 40.99 -14.71
C ASN A 280 -48.91 40.82 -15.46
N ILE A 281 -49.59 39.67 -15.30
CA ILE A 281 -50.94 39.47 -15.84
C ILE A 281 -51.93 40.46 -15.22
N ILE A 282 -51.93 40.60 -13.89
CA ILE A 282 -52.80 41.55 -13.17
C ILE A 282 -52.49 43.01 -13.57
N ASN A 283 -51.20 43.37 -13.64
CA ASN A 283 -50.79 44.71 -14.06
C ASN A 283 -51.27 45.02 -15.48
N PHE A 284 -51.12 44.07 -16.41
CA PHE A 284 -51.57 44.25 -17.78
C PHE A 284 -53.09 44.44 -17.85
N SER A 285 -53.86 43.66 -17.08
CA SER A 285 -55.32 43.84 -17.02
C SER A 285 -55.75 45.20 -16.44
N ASP A 286 -54.92 45.83 -15.61
CA ASP A 286 -55.15 47.17 -15.05
C ASP A 286 -54.64 48.31 -15.96
N GLY A 287 -54.12 48.01 -17.16
CA GLY A 287 -53.46 48.99 -18.02
C GLY A 287 -52.10 49.48 -17.49
N ARG A 288 -51.52 48.81 -16.49
CA ARG A 288 -50.19 49.12 -15.95
C ARG A 288 -49.10 48.46 -16.81
N LYS A 289 -47.88 48.99 -16.71
CA LYS A 289 -46.72 48.46 -17.43
C LYS A 289 -46.33 47.07 -16.91
N VAL A 290 -46.01 46.18 -17.84
CA VAL A 290 -45.36 44.89 -17.57
C VAL A 290 -43.86 45.11 -17.40
N SER A 291 -43.24 44.46 -16.40
CA SER A 291 -41.80 44.56 -16.17
C SER A 291 -41.21 43.22 -15.75
N SER A 292 -40.10 42.84 -16.39
CA SER A 292 -39.28 41.68 -16.04
C SER A 292 -38.08 42.04 -15.18
N LEU A 293 -37.81 43.34 -14.94
CA LEU A 293 -36.58 43.81 -14.30
C LEU A 293 -36.35 43.20 -12.91
N ARG A 294 -37.41 43.11 -12.09
CA ARG A 294 -37.32 42.56 -10.73
C ARG A 294 -36.98 41.08 -10.73
N PHE A 295 -37.60 40.31 -11.63
CA PHE A 295 -37.32 38.88 -11.79
C PHE A 295 -35.93 38.65 -12.38
N ASN A 296 -35.53 39.40 -13.42
CA ASN A 296 -34.21 39.27 -14.04
C ASN A 296 -33.09 39.54 -13.03
N ARG A 297 -33.20 40.59 -12.19
CA ARG A 297 -32.23 40.85 -11.12
C ARG A 297 -32.12 39.70 -10.12
N TYR A 298 -33.24 39.05 -9.82
CA TYR A 298 -33.24 37.85 -8.97
C TYR A 298 -32.54 36.68 -9.66
N CYS A 299 -32.82 36.43 -10.95
CA CYS A 299 -32.14 35.41 -11.74
C CYS A 299 -30.62 35.65 -11.83
N ASP A 300 -30.18 36.90 -12.02
CA ASP A 300 -28.77 37.27 -12.02
C ASP A 300 -28.11 36.96 -10.67
N SER A 301 -28.78 37.28 -9.56
CA SER A 301 -28.30 36.97 -8.20
C SER A 301 -28.20 35.47 -7.94
N VAL A 302 -29.21 34.70 -8.35
CA VAL A 302 -29.20 33.23 -8.23
C VAL A 302 -28.07 32.64 -9.09
N THR A 303 -27.90 33.12 -10.32
CA THR A 303 -26.85 32.66 -11.23
C THR A 303 -25.46 32.95 -10.67
N ALA A 304 -25.25 34.14 -10.10
CA ALA A 304 -24.00 34.49 -9.43
C ALA A 304 -23.73 33.54 -8.24
N ALA A 305 -24.72 33.32 -7.37
CA ALA A 305 -24.59 32.41 -6.24
C ALA A 305 -24.32 30.95 -6.66
N MET A 306 -24.95 30.48 -7.75
CA MET A 306 -24.69 29.16 -8.32
C MET A 306 -23.26 29.05 -8.85
N ARG A 307 -22.78 30.04 -9.60
CA ARG A 307 -21.39 30.09 -10.10
C ARG A 307 -20.39 30.11 -8.96
N ASP A 308 -20.64 30.86 -7.89
CA ASP A 308 -19.77 30.89 -6.71
C ASP A 308 -19.75 29.53 -6.00
N LYS A 309 -20.91 28.86 -5.89
CA LYS A 309 -20.99 27.50 -5.33
C LYS A 309 -20.26 26.48 -6.18
N GLU A 310 -20.40 26.54 -7.51
CA GLU A 310 -19.68 25.68 -8.44
C GLU A 310 -18.17 25.92 -8.35
N ASN A 311 -17.73 27.18 -8.42
CA ASN A 311 -16.33 27.56 -8.27
C ASN A 311 -15.73 27.08 -6.93
N THR A 312 -16.47 27.20 -5.83
CA THR A 312 -16.02 26.70 -4.52
C THR A 312 -15.98 25.17 -4.48
N SER A 313 -16.92 24.46 -5.10
CA SER A 313 -16.88 23.01 -5.22
C SER A 313 -15.70 22.51 -6.07
N MET A 314 -15.43 23.17 -7.20
CA MET A 314 -14.28 22.89 -8.06
C MET A 314 -12.97 23.14 -7.32
N ARG A 315 -12.84 24.26 -6.60
CA ARG A 315 -11.66 24.53 -5.75
C ARG A 315 -11.47 23.46 -4.67
N ARG A 316 -12.56 22.98 -4.03
CA ARG A 316 -12.47 21.90 -3.04
C ARG A 316 -11.97 20.60 -3.68
N LEU A 317 -12.45 20.27 -4.88
CA LEU A 317 -11.99 19.10 -5.64
C LEU A 317 -10.51 19.23 -6.02
N GLU A 318 -10.10 20.37 -6.55
CA GLU A 318 -8.70 20.66 -6.88
C GLU A 318 -7.78 20.56 -5.65
N MET A 319 -8.19 21.15 -4.51
CA MET A 319 -7.45 21.04 -3.26
C MET A 319 -7.33 19.59 -2.79
N ARG A 320 -8.41 18.80 -2.87
CA ARG A 320 -8.39 17.37 -2.54
C ARG A 320 -7.40 16.60 -3.43
N ASN A 321 -7.44 16.83 -4.74
CA ASN A 321 -6.54 16.19 -5.69
C ASN A 321 -5.07 16.59 -5.44
N ARG A 322 -4.80 17.88 -5.16
CA ARG A 322 -3.47 18.36 -4.78
C ARG A 322 -2.96 17.71 -3.50
N LEU A 323 -3.81 17.60 -2.47
CA LEU A 323 -3.46 16.92 -1.21
C LEU A 323 -3.19 15.43 -1.42
N GLN A 324 -3.97 14.75 -2.26
CA GLN A 324 -3.73 13.35 -2.61
C GLN A 324 -2.40 13.18 -3.37
N ALA A 325 -2.11 14.04 -4.34
CA ALA A 325 -0.83 14.02 -5.06
C ALA A 325 0.36 14.28 -4.13
N ALA A 326 0.24 15.25 -3.21
CA ALA A 326 1.27 15.53 -2.22
C ALA A 326 1.45 14.38 -1.21
N ASN A 327 0.36 13.71 -0.81
CA ASN A 327 0.45 12.52 0.03
C ASN A 327 1.15 11.37 -0.68
N TYR A 328 0.89 11.19 -1.98
CA TYR A 328 1.57 10.17 -2.78
C TYR A 328 3.07 10.46 -2.92
N SER A 329 3.45 11.70 -3.24
CA SER A 329 4.87 12.08 -3.32
C SER A 329 5.57 11.99 -1.96
N LEU A 330 4.88 12.32 -0.87
CA LEU A 330 5.39 12.14 0.49
C LEU A 330 5.59 10.65 0.81
N HIS A 331 4.68 9.78 0.39
CA HIS A 331 4.82 8.33 0.57
C HIS A 331 6.03 7.78 -0.20
N GLN A 332 6.21 8.21 -1.45
CA GLN A 332 7.39 7.88 -2.24
C GLN A 332 8.68 8.40 -1.59
N ALA A 333 8.70 9.64 -1.10
CA ALA A 333 9.86 10.21 -0.42
C ALA A 333 10.22 9.45 0.86
N LYS A 334 9.21 9.02 1.65
CA LYS A 334 9.41 8.19 2.83
C LYS A 334 10.02 6.83 2.48
N LEU A 335 9.56 6.19 1.41
CA LEU A 335 10.13 4.94 0.91
C LEU A 335 11.58 5.11 0.47
N HIS A 336 11.88 6.15 -0.32
CA HIS A 336 13.25 6.46 -0.72
C HIS A 336 14.15 6.74 0.48
N LEU A 337 13.70 7.54 1.44
CA LEU A 337 14.45 7.84 2.66
C LEU A 337 14.74 6.56 3.47
N ALA A 338 13.74 5.69 3.65
CA ALA A 338 13.94 4.40 4.32
C ALA A 338 14.99 3.52 3.60
N LEU A 339 14.91 3.42 2.27
CA LEU A 339 15.90 2.68 1.47
C LEU A 339 17.30 3.27 1.59
N THR A 340 17.44 4.60 1.59
CA THR A 340 18.75 5.26 1.78
C THR A 340 19.33 5.00 3.16
N ILE A 341 18.51 5.02 4.23
CA ILE A 341 18.96 4.70 5.59
C ILE A 341 19.44 3.24 5.67
N ILE A 342 18.68 2.30 5.10
CA ILE A 342 19.06 0.88 5.07
C ILE A 342 20.40 0.70 4.33
N ALA A 343 20.58 1.35 3.18
CA ALA A 343 21.83 1.28 2.42
C ALA A 343 23.03 1.85 3.22
N LEU A 344 22.84 2.96 3.94
CA LEU A 344 23.88 3.53 4.81
C LEU A 344 24.24 2.61 5.97
N LEU A 345 23.26 1.94 6.58
CA LEU A 345 23.49 0.95 7.63
C LEU A 345 24.30 -0.25 7.11
N PHE A 346 23.98 -0.74 5.90
CA PHE A 346 24.76 -1.80 5.26
C PHE A 346 26.20 -1.35 4.96
N LEU A 347 26.39 -0.11 4.50
CA LEU A 347 27.73 0.46 4.28
C LEU A 347 28.53 0.58 5.58
N LEU A 348 27.91 1.06 6.64
CA LEU A 348 28.55 1.21 7.95
C LEU A 348 28.90 -0.15 8.57
N PHE A 349 27.97 -1.11 8.53
CA PHE A 349 28.19 -2.44 9.06
C PHE A 349 29.20 -3.23 8.23
N GLY A 350 29.07 -3.20 6.90
CA GLY A 350 30.02 -3.82 5.97
C GLY A 350 31.43 -3.23 6.09
N GLY A 351 31.52 -1.89 6.19
CA GLY A 351 32.79 -1.19 6.43
C GLY A 351 33.41 -1.55 7.78
N GLY A 352 32.61 -1.63 8.84
CA GLY A 352 33.05 -2.06 10.17
C GLY A 352 33.57 -3.50 10.19
N ILE A 353 32.88 -4.42 9.52
CA ILE A 353 33.34 -5.81 9.36
C ILE A 353 34.65 -5.87 8.58
N ALA A 354 34.75 -5.15 7.46
CA ALA A 354 35.96 -5.13 6.65
C ALA A 354 37.15 -4.56 7.43
N ALA A 355 36.96 -3.46 8.16
CA ALA A 355 37.98 -2.85 9.00
C ALA A 355 38.42 -3.79 10.14
N TYR A 356 37.47 -4.45 10.82
CA TYR A 356 37.77 -5.46 11.84
C TYR A 356 38.57 -6.64 11.27
N TRP A 357 38.20 -7.12 10.08
CA TRP A 357 38.89 -8.22 9.42
C TRP A 357 40.33 -7.85 9.04
N LEU A 358 40.54 -6.64 8.50
CA LEU A 358 41.87 -6.12 8.20
C LEU A 358 42.71 -5.93 9.46
N TYR A 359 42.12 -5.38 10.53
CA TYR A 359 42.78 -5.21 11.82
C TYR A 359 43.22 -6.55 12.41
N ARG A 360 42.32 -7.53 12.44
CA ARG A 360 42.61 -8.89 12.91
C ARG A 360 43.73 -9.53 12.09
N ARG A 361 43.68 -9.42 10.76
CA ARG A 361 44.73 -9.96 9.87
C ARG A 361 46.08 -9.28 10.09
N LYS A 362 46.11 -7.99 10.43
CA LYS A 362 47.33 -7.27 10.79
C LYS A 362 47.87 -7.74 12.14
N TYR A 363 47.00 -7.90 13.13
CA TYR A 363 47.37 -8.35 14.48
C TYR A 363 47.96 -9.76 14.50
N LEU A 364 47.36 -10.72 13.78
CA LEU A 364 47.90 -12.07 13.69
C LEU A 364 49.30 -12.09 13.07
N ARG A 365 49.52 -11.30 12.01
CA ARG A 365 50.86 -11.21 11.37
C ARG A 365 51.92 -10.61 12.28
N LEU A 366 51.55 -9.68 13.16
CA LEU A 366 52.49 -9.11 14.13
C LEU A 366 52.89 -10.14 15.19
N ALA A 367 51.94 -10.96 15.67
CA ALA A 367 52.21 -12.00 16.66
C ALA A 367 53.16 -13.09 16.11
N GLU A 368 52.95 -13.56 14.88
CA GLU A 368 53.85 -14.53 14.24
C GLU A 368 55.27 -13.97 14.02
N ALA A 369 55.38 -12.68 13.67
CA ALA A 369 56.67 -12.03 13.52
C ALA A 369 57.41 -11.90 14.86
N GLU A 370 56.71 -11.61 15.96
CA GLU A 370 57.30 -11.50 17.29
C GLU A 370 57.86 -12.85 17.78
N GLU A 371 57.12 -13.94 17.58
CA GLU A 371 57.57 -15.30 17.92
C GLU A 371 58.81 -15.72 17.09
N SER A 372 58.87 -15.33 15.82
CA SER A 372 60.04 -15.57 14.97
C SER A 372 61.29 -14.82 15.44
N ILE A 373 61.12 -13.61 15.97
CA ILE A 373 62.24 -12.82 16.52
C ILE A 373 62.73 -13.42 17.84
N GLU A 374 61.83 -13.90 18.69
CA GLU A 374 62.19 -14.51 19.98
C GLU A 374 62.99 -15.81 19.78
N THR A 375 62.56 -16.66 18.86
CA THR A 375 63.28 -17.88 18.49
C THR A 375 64.67 -17.59 17.91
N LEU A 376 64.82 -16.57 17.07
CA LEU A 376 66.13 -16.12 16.58
C LEU A 376 67.04 -15.59 17.69
N LYS A 377 66.49 -14.84 18.64
CA LYS A 377 67.24 -14.37 19.82
C LYS A 377 67.71 -15.53 20.67
N GLN A 378 66.88 -16.55 20.85
CA GLN A 378 67.25 -17.74 21.61
C GLN A 378 68.35 -18.55 20.89
N MET A 379 68.20 -18.81 19.59
CA MET A 379 69.25 -19.45 18.76
C MET A 379 70.60 -18.73 18.87
N LEU A 380 70.58 -17.39 18.86
CA LEU A 380 71.80 -16.59 19.00
C LEU A 380 72.43 -16.72 20.39
N ARG A 381 71.61 -16.71 21.45
CA ARG A 381 72.10 -16.90 22.83
C ARG A 381 72.76 -18.26 22.99
N GLU A 382 72.11 -19.33 22.53
CA GLU A 382 72.62 -20.70 22.59
C GLU A 382 73.96 -20.83 21.83
N ALA A 383 74.07 -20.23 20.64
CA ALA A 383 75.32 -20.19 19.87
C ALA A 383 76.44 -19.35 20.52
N GLN A 384 76.09 -18.40 21.39
CA GLN A 384 77.05 -17.55 22.13
C GLN A 384 77.47 -18.16 23.47
N THR A 385 76.58 -18.87 24.18
CA THR A 385 76.85 -19.52 25.48
C THR A 385 77.66 -20.81 25.36
N ALA A 386 77.67 -21.44 24.18
CA ALA A 386 78.56 -22.58 23.87
C ALA A 386 80.08 -22.26 23.99
N LYS A 387 80.43 -21.01 24.33
CA LYS A 387 81.78 -20.53 24.61
C LYS A 387 82.18 -20.57 26.11
N HIS A 388 81.27 -20.94 27.01
CA HIS A 388 81.49 -20.84 28.47
C HIS A 388 81.42 -22.17 29.25
N GLU A 389 81.16 -23.30 28.58
CA GLU A 389 81.30 -24.64 29.16
C GLU A 389 82.61 -25.29 28.67
N GLU A 390 83.72 -24.56 28.83
CA GLU A 390 85.08 -25.11 28.79
C GLU A 390 85.48 -25.41 30.24
N ASP A 391 85.07 -26.58 30.76
CA ASP A 391 85.85 -27.37 31.75
C ASP A 391 84.99 -28.50 32.33
N GLY A 392 85.24 -29.73 31.85
CA GLY A 392 84.99 -30.96 32.59
C GLY A 392 83.71 -31.75 32.27
N MET A 393 83.68 -32.49 31.16
CA MET A 393 82.90 -33.74 31.01
C MET A 393 83.43 -34.60 29.84
N PRO A 394 83.22 -35.94 29.84
CA PRO A 394 84.02 -36.91 29.10
C PRO A 394 83.80 -36.92 27.56
N SER A 395 84.82 -37.43 26.86
CA SER A 395 85.28 -37.07 25.50
C SER A 395 84.46 -37.51 24.29
N ASP A 396 83.31 -38.17 24.43
CA ASP A 396 82.66 -38.80 23.26
C ASP A 396 81.30 -38.17 22.87
N MET A 397 80.75 -37.23 23.67
CA MET A 397 79.55 -36.43 23.33
C MET A 397 79.79 -34.91 23.28
N ALA A 398 81.03 -34.46 23.46
CA ALA A 398 81.40 -33.05 23.40
C ALA A 398 81.62 -32.55 21.95
N ASP A 399 82.14 -33.41 21.07
CA ASP A 399 82.46 -33.04 19.68
C ASP A 399 81.21 -32.67 18.86
N THR A 400 80.16 -33.50 18.88
CA THR A 400 78.96 -33.27 18.04
C THR A 400 78.18 -32.03 18.47
N ASN A 401 78.14 -31.73 19.78
CA ASN A 401 77.45 -30.54 20.28
C ASN A 401 78.24 -29.25 19.98
N HIS A 402 79.57 -29.35 20.00
CA HIS A 402 80.47 -28.26 19.59
C HIS A 402 80.36 -27.96 18.09
N GLU A 403 80.33 -29.00 17.24
CA GLU A 403 80.12 -28.89 15.79
C GLU A 403 78.74 -28.29 15.45
N ASN A 404 77.67 -28.74 16.14
CA ASN A 404 76.33 -28.17 16.02
C ASN A 404 76.28 -26.69 16.42
N ALA A 405 76.88 -26.31 17.54
CA ALA A 405 76.94 -24.91 17.97
C ALA A 405 77.76 -24.04 16.99
N PHE A 406 78.85 -24.58 16.45
CA PHE A 406 79.70 -23.92 15.46
C PHE A 406 78.98 -23.72 14.12
N PHE A 407 78.28 -24.75 13.62
CA PHE A 407 77.49 -24.65 12.40
C PHE A 407 76.29 -23.71 12.58
N LYS A 408 75.57 -23.80 13.71
CA LYS A 408 74.51 -22.84 14.08
C LYS A 408 75.03 -21.40 14.03
N LYS A 409 76.23 -21.14 14.55
CA LYS A 409 76.88 -19.83 14.51
C LYS A 409 77.22 -19.36 13.09
N ILE A 410 77.78 -20.22 12.24
CA ILE A 410 78.11 -19.87 10.85
C ILE A 410 76.85 -19.52 10.07
N LEU A 411 75.79 -20.32 10.23
CA LEU A 411 74.52 -20.10 9.55
C LEU A 411 73.84 -18.81 10.02
N LEU A 412 73.85 -18.53 11.33
CA LEU A 412 73.36 -17.26 11.88
C LEU A 412 74.22 -16.04 11.45
N GLN A 413 75.52 -16.24 11.20
CA GLN A 413 76.41 -15.22 10.62
C GLN A 413 76.09 -14.93 9.16
N GLN A 414 75.89 -15.97 8.34
CA GLN A 414 75.56 -15.82 6.93
C GLN A 414 74.19 -15.15 6.71
N MET A 415 73.22 -15.47 7.56
CA MET A 415 71.90 -14.80 7.58
C MET A 415 71.96 -13.32 8.00
N GLY A 416 73.14 -12.79 8.38
CA GLY A 416 73.30 -11.39 8.82
C GLY A 416 72.67 -11.07 10.19
N ILE A 417 72.21 -12.09 10.94
CA ILE A 417 71.43 -11.92 12.18
C ILE A 417 72.27 -11.35 13.33
N ILE A 418 73.58 -11.58 13.34
CA ILE A 418 74.50 -10.98 14.33
C ILE A 418 74.45 -9.44 14.28
N ARG A 419 74.17 -8.81 13.12
CA ARG A 419 73.98 -7.36 13.01
C ARG A 419 72.57 -6.90 13.38
N LEU A 420 71.58 -7.77 13.28
CA LEU A 420 70.16 -7.47 13.57
C LEU A 420 69.82 -7.60 15.06
N VAL A 421 70.57 -8.39 15.83
CA VAL A 421 70.23 -8.71 17.23
C VAL A 421 71.25 -8.19 18.26
N ALA A 422 72.49 -7.84 17.87
CA ALA A 422 73.56 -7.49 18.83
C ALA A 422 73.80 -5.98 19.09
N GLY A 423 73.00 -5.06 18.57
CA GLY A 423 73.25 -3.64 18.85
C GLY A 423 72.11 -2.72 18.46
N THR A 424 71.88 -1.72 19.32
CA THR A 424 71.06 -0.52 19.15
C THR A 424 70.86 -0.04 17.70
N PRO A 425 69.65 0.48 17.36
CA PRO A 425 69.31 0.86 15.99
C PRO A 425 70.19 2.02 15.51
N THR A 426 71.17 1.73 14.65
CA THR A 426 71.94 2.75 13.92
C THR A 426 71.24 3.07 12.59
N ASN A 427 71.33 4.33 12.14
CA ASN A 427 70.64 4.85 10.94
C ASN A 427 70.92 4.08 9.63
N GLN A 428 72.01 3.30 9.55
CA GLN A 428 72.27 2.40 8.42
C GLN A 428 71.38 1.13 8.43
N ASN A 429 70.97 0.63 9.59
CA ASN A 429 70.06 -0.52 9.70
C ASN A 429 68.60 -0.15 9.36
N GLN A 430 68.21 1.12 9.55
CA GLN A 430 66.90 1.62 9.09
C GLN A 430 66.77 1.68 7.58
N ALA A 431 67.86 1.89 6.83
CA ALA A 431 67.84 1.88 5.37
C ALA A 431 67.64 0.45 4.81
N LEU A 432 68.19 -0.55 5.49
CA LEU A 432 68.03 -1.97 5.14
C LEU A 432 66.62 -2.47 5.50
N LEU A 433 66.10 -2.08 6.68
CA LEU A 433 64.71 -2.32 7.07
C LEU A 433 63.70 -1.57 6.18
N LYS A 434 64.02 -0.37 5.69
CA LYS A 434 63.20 0.36 4.71
C LYS A 434 63.22 -0.28 3.33
N ARG A 435 64.31 -0.95 2.91
CA ARG A 435 64.31 -1.74 1.67
C ARG A 435 63.48 -3.01 1.82
N ILE A 436 63.49 -3.65 2.98
CA ILE A 436 62.68 -4.84 3.26
C ILE A 436 61.18 -4.49 3.41
N SER A 437 60.85 -3.35 4.03
CA SER A 437 59.44 -2.91 4.18
C SER A 437 58.85 -2.22 2.94
N ALA A 438 59.69 -1.69 2.04
CA ALA A 438 59.28 -1.16 0.74
C ALA A 438 59.02 -2.26 -0.32
N ILE A 439 59.35 -3.52 -0.03
CA ILE A 439 59.03 -4.70 -0.85
C ILE A 439 57.85 -5.47 -0.19
N GLY A 440 56.97 -4.76 0.51
CA GLY A 440 55.72 -5.29 1.05
C GLY A 440 54.63 -5.35 -0.02
N GLY A 441 54.86 -6.12 -1.08
CA GLY A 441 53.94 -6.20 -2.23
C GLY A 441 54.42 -7.10 -3.36
N GLY A 442 55.01 -8.26 -3.05
CA GLY A 442 55.42 -9.22 -4.07
C GLY A 442 56.34 -10.26 -3.47
N GLU A 443 55.99 -11.53 -3.66
CA GLU A 443 56.75 -12.71 -3.23
C GLU A 443 58.22 -12.57 -3.62
N ILE A 444 59.10 -12.45 -2.63
CA ILE A 444 60.53 -12.69 -2.83
C ILE A 444 60.73 -14.19 -2.58
N PRO A 445 61.33 -14.96 -3.51
CA PRO A 445 61.76 -16.32 -3.21
C PRO A 445 62.72 -16.24 -2.03
N ALA A 446 62.43 -16.95 -0.93
CA ALA A 446 63.27 -17.02 0.26
C ALA A 446 64.66 -17.68 0.01
N GLU A 447 65.12 -17.70 -1.24
CA GLU A 447 66.30 -18.41 -1.73
C GLU A 447 67.60 -17.59 -1.62
N ASP A 448 67.56 -16.29 -1.28
CA ASP A 448 68.75 -15.42 -1.27
C ASP A 448 69.09 -14.79 0.10
N LEU A 449 68.90 -15.51 1.21
CA LEU A 449 69.53 -15.14 2.50
C LEU A 449 70.61 -16.12 2.97
N ILE A 450 70.68 -17.32 2.40
CA ILE A 450 71.65 -18.37 2.76
C ILE A 450 72.28 -18.91 1.49
N VAL A 451 73.61 -18.81 1.38
CA VAL A 451 74.36 -19.34 0.24
C VAL A 451 74.69 -20.81 0.51
N TRP A 452 73.74 -21.69 0.17
CA TRP A 452 73.85 -23.13 0.44
C TRP A 452 75.06 -23.79 -0.22
N THR A 453 75.50 -23.30 -1.37
CA THR A 453 76.72 -23.77 -2.06
C THR A 453 77.97 -23.65 -1.19
N ASP A 454 78.01 -22.67 -0.27
CA ASP A 454 79.12 -22.46 0.64
C ASP A 454 78.95 -23.23 1.96
N LEU A 455 77.71 -23.56 2.33
CA LEU A 455 77.40 -24.31 3.54
C LEU A 455 77.57 -25.82 3.38
N TYR A 456 77.27 -26.39 2.22
CA TYR A 456 77.38 -27.84 2.00
C TYR A 456 78.79 -28.39 2.25
N PRO A 457 79.89 -27.75 1.80
CA PRO A 457 81.24 -28.19 2.15
C PRO A 457 81.53 -28.15 3.67
N ILE A 458 80.96 -27.18 4.38
CA ILE A 458 81.10 -27.05 5.84
C ILE A 458 80.34 -28.18 6.54
N ILE A 459 79.13 -28.51 6.07
CA ILE A 459 78.38 -29.67 6.57
C ILE A 459 79.16 -30.96 6.31
N ASP A 460 79.74 -31.12 5.13
CA ASP A 460 80.51 -32.31 4.80
C ASP A 460 81.82 -32.40 5.61
N GLN A 461 82.39 -31.27 6.01
CA GLN A 461 83.56 -31.24 6.88
C GLN A 461 83.21 -31.58 8.34
N LEU A 462 82.09 -31.08 8.86
CA LEU A 462 81.69 -31.25 10.26
C LEU A 462 80.96 -32.58 10.50
N TYR A 463 80.14 -33.04 9.55
CA TYR A 463 79.25 -34.19 9.74
C TYR A 463 79.62 -35.35 8.82
N HIS A 464 80.87 -35.80 8.87
CA HIS A 464 81.34 -37.01 8.16
C HIS A 464 81.01 -37.07 6.65
N ARG A 465 80.91 -35.97 5.91
CA ARG A 465 80.41 -35.94 4.51
C ARG A 465 78.92 -36.26 4.35
N PHE A 466 78.09 -35.86 5.33
CA PHE A 466 76.65 -36.10 5.36
C PHE A 466 75.92 -35.65 4.10
N HIS A 467 76.17 -34.42 3.63
CA HIS A 467 75.52 -33.87 2.44
C HIS A 467 75.94 -34.64 1.18
N SER A 468 77.24 -34.96 1.03
CA SER A 468 77.75 -35.76 -0.07
C SER A 468 77.14 -37.17 -0.08
N ARG A 469 77.01 -37.85 1.07
CA ARG A 469 76.34 -39.17 1.16
C ARG A 469 74.87 -39.07 0.81
N LEU A 470 74.17 -38.07 1.35
CA LEU A 470 72.75 -37.84 1.09
C LEU A 470 72.50 -37.60 -0.42
N THR A 471 73.34 -36.80 -1.06
CA THR A 471 73.21 -36.48 -2.48
C THR A 471 73.59 -37.67 -3.37
N THR A 472 74.63 -38.43 -3.01
CA THR A 472 75.06 -39.61 -3.80
C THR A 472 74.00 -40.72 -3.77
N ASN A 473 73.37 -40.95 -2.61
CA ASN A 473 72.41 -42.04 -2.45
C ASN A 473 70.95 -41.63 -2.76
N PHE A 474 70.59 -40.36 -2.58
CA PHE A 474 69.20 -39.89 -2.64
C PHE A 474 68.99 -38.56 -3.39
N GLY A 475 70.02 -38.03 -4.07
CA GLY A 475 69.95 -36.75 -4.79
C GLY A 475 68.92 -36.72 -5.94
N ASP A 476 68.61 -37.86 -6.55
CA ASP A 476 67.60 -37.97 -7.60
C ASP A 476 66.15 -37.99 -7.08
N ILE A 477 65.97 -38.21 -5.77
CA ILE A 477 64.66 -38.41 -5.13
C ILE A 477 64.28 -37.20 -4.26
N LEU A 478 65.26 -36.63 -3.56
CA LEU A 478 65.08 -35.47 -2.71
C LEU A 478 65.19 -34.17 -3.51
N THR A 479 64.26 -33.26 -3.27
CA THR A 479 64.38 -31.89 -3.79
C THR A 479 65.44 -31.13 -3.01
N GLU A 480 66.03 -30.10 -3.62
CA GLU A 480 67.00 -29.20 -2.96
C GLU A 480 66.51 -28.71 -1.58
N LYS A 481 65.24 -28.33 -1.45
CA LYS A 481 64.65 -27.88 -0.17
C LYS A 481 64.54 -29.00 0.87
N GLU A 482 64.37 -30.25 0.44
CA GLU A 482 64.37 -31.41 1.33
C GLU A 482 65.79 -31.75 1.77
N THR A 483 66.77 -31.67 0.87
CA THR A 483 68.20 -31.81 1.17
C THR A 483 68.67 -30.78 2.20
N GLN A 484 68.26 -29.52 2.04
CA GLN A 484 68.53 -28.44 3.01
C GLN A 484 67.93 -28.73 4.39
N ILE A 485 66.70 -29.23 4.45
CA ILE A 485 66.06 -29.61 5.72
C ILE A 485 66.79 -30.77 6.38
N CYS A 486 67.19 -31.80 5.63
CA CYS A 486 68.00 -32.91 6.15
C CYS A 486 69.34 -32.41 6.72
N CYS A 487 69.99 -31.49 6.01
CA CYS A 487 71.23 -30.84 6.43
C CYS A 487 71.07 -30.06 7.75
N LEU A 488 69.98 -29.30 7.90
CA LEU A 488 69.68 -28.58 9.15
C LEU A 488 69.32 -29.54 10.30
N LEU A 489 68.61 -30.64 10.01
CA LEU A 489 68.33 -31.66 11.02
C LEU A 489 69.62 -32.33 11.49
N CYS A 490 70.55 -32.62 10.57
CA CYS A 490 71.88 -33.16 10.89
C CYS A 490 72.66 -32.22 11.81
N ALA A 491 72.56 -30.91 11.59
CA ALA A 491 73.17 -29.90 12.44
C ALA A 491 72.39 -29.58 13.74
N GLY A 492 71.41 -30.41 14.11
CA GLY A 492 70.69 -30.31 15.38
C GLY A 492 69.68 -29.15 15.47
N PHE A 493 69.18 -28.62 14.34
CA PHE A 493 68.10 -27.63 14.37
C PHE A 493 66.73 -28.30 14.59
N SER A 494 65.95 -27.75 15.50
CA SER A 494 64.57 -28.15 15.76
C SER A 494 63.63 -27.72 14.63
N THR A 495 62.45 -28.34 14.56
CA THR A 495 61.41 -27.99 13.58
C THR A 495 61.04 -26.51 13.61
N LYS A 496 61.05 -25.89 14.81
CA LYS A 496 60.75 -24.46 14.98
C LYS A 496 61.86 -23.58 14.42
N GLU A 497 63.12 -23.92 14.69
CA GLU A 497 64.28 -23.19 14.18
C GLU A 497 64.39 -23.30 12.66
N ILE A 498 64.18 -24.50 12.10
CA ILE A 498 64.17 -24.74 10.65
C ILE A 498 63.07 -23.90 9.98
N GLY A 499 61.87 -23.83 10.57
CA GLY A 499 60.79 -23.01 10.04
C GLY A 499 61.16 -21.53 9.95
N VAL A 500 61.82 -21.02 10.99
CA VAL A 500 62.25 -19.62 11.03
C VAL A 500 63.38 -19.33 10.02
N ILE A 501 64.36 -20.23 9.90
CA ILE A 501 65.49 -20.09 8.97
C ILE A 501 65.03 -20.15 7.51
N THR A 502 64.12 -21.06 7.20
CA THR A 502 63.61 -21.28 5.84
C THR A 502 62.40 -20.39 5.50
N GLN A 503 61.96 -19.53 6.43
CA GLN A 503 60.75 -18.72 6.34
C GLN A 503 59.48 -19.53 6.01
N GLN A 504 59.37 -20.72 6.59
CA GLN A 504 58.24 -21.63 6.44
C GLN A 504 57.55 -21.85 7.78
N THR A 505 56.24 -22.09 7.75
CA THR A 505 55.49 -22.41 8.96
C THR A 505 55.93 -23.76 9.53
N ASN A 506 55.86 -23.93 10.85
CA ASN A 506 56.18 -25.21 11.51
C ASN A 506 55.40 -26.38 10.89
N ALA A 507 54.13 -26.16 10.55
CA ALA A 507 53.28 -27.15 9.87
C ALA A 507 53.86 -27.59 8.50
N THR A 508 54.40 -26.66 7.73
CA THR A 508 55.08 -26.96 6.45
C THR A 508 56.31 -27.81 6.67
N ILE A 509 57.13 -27.52 7.69
CA ILE A 509 58.32 -28.32 8.01
C ILE A 509 57.94 -29.73 8.46
N TYR A 510 56.88 -29.88 9.28
CA TYR A 510 56.37 -31.21 9.66
C TYR A 510 55.94 -32.03 8.43
N VAL A 511 55.19 -31.44 7.51
CA VAL A 511 54.77 -32.10 6.26
C VAL A 511 55.98 -32.51 5.40
N ARG A 512 56.99 -31.63 5.29
CA ARG A 512 58.22 -31.93 4.54
C ARG A 512 59.02 -33.07 5.18
N LYS A 513 59.18 -33.09 6.51
CA LYS A 513 59.83 -34.22 7.21
C LYS A 513 59.13 -35.55 6.97
N THR A 514 57.80 -35.57 6.96
CA THR A 514 57.02 -36.77 6.62
C THR A 514 57.21 -37.17 5.15
N THR A 515 57.29 -36.20 4.24
CA THR A 515 57.55 -36.45 2.82
C THR A 515 58.94 -37.03 2.58
N ILE A 516 59.96 -36.48 3.26
CA ILE A 516 61.35 -36.99 3.23
C ILE A 516 61.39 -38.44 3.68
N ARG A 517 60.78 -38.78 4.82
CA ARG A 517 60.75 -40.18 5.32
C ARG A 517 60.12 -41.14 4.31
N LYS A 518 59.01 -40.75 3.67
CA LYS A 518 58.36 -41.56 2.63
C LYS A 518 59.27 -41.76 1.42
N LYS A 519 59.96 -40.71 0.98
CA LYS A 519 60.91 -40.75 -0.15
C LYS A 519 62.12 -41.64 0.13
N LEU A 520 62.61 -41.63 1.37
CA LEU A 520 63.72 -42.46 1.83
C LEU A 520 63.33 -43.90 2.19
N GLY A 521 62.04 -44.26 2.07
CA GLY A 521 61.55 -45.60 2.41
C GLY A 521 61.60 -45.93 3.90
N MET A 522 61.63 -44.91 4.77
CA MET A 522 61.78 -45.05 6.21
C MET A 522 60.47 -45.42 6.91
N ALA A 523 60.57 -46.07 8.08
CA ALA A 523 59.41 -46.32 8.94
C ALA A 523 58.86 -45.02 9.57
N GLU A 524 57.58 -45.03 9.95
CA GLU A 524 56.93 -43.86 10.54
C GLU A 524 57.60 -43.49 11.87
N GLY A 525 58.08 -42.24 11.98
CA GLY A 525 58.77 -41.74 13.17
C GLY A 525 60.28 -42.02 13.23
N GLN A 526 60.85 -42.79 12.31
CA GLN A 526 62.30 -43.04 12.26
C GLN A 526 63.10 -41.73 12.08
N ASP A 527 64.26 -41.64 12.72
CA ASP A 527 65.13 -40.46 12.65
C ASP A 527 65.84 -40.39 11.30
N ILE A 528 65.74 -39.23 10.64
CA ILE A 528 66.26 -39.00 9.28
C ILE A 528 67.79 -38.96 9.29
N VAL A 529 68.39 -38.40 10.33
CA VAL A 529 69.84 -38.24 10.44
C VAL A 529 70.47 -39.59 10.74
N GLU A 530 69.90 -40.34 11.68
CA GLU A 530 70.37 -41.68 12.04
C GLU A 530 70.33 -42.65 10.84
N PHE A 531 69.21 -42.63 10.09
CA PHE A 531 69.07 -43.45 8.88
C PHE A 531 70.13 -43.12 7.83
N VAL A 532 70.38 -41.84 7.54
CA VAL A 532 71.40 -41.42 6.56
C VAL A 532 72.83 -41.68 7.06
N ASN A 533 73.06 -41.72 8.37
CA ASN A 533 74.36 -42.09 8.95
C ASN A 533 74.62 -43.60 8.93
N SER A 534 73.58 -44.43 8.83
CA SER A 534 73.70 -45.90 8.74
C SER A 534 74.01 -46.44 7.33
N ILE A 535 74.07 -45.56 6.35
CA ILE A 535 74.35 -45.83 4.93
C ILE A 535 75.73 -45.26 4.60
#